data_AF-A0A2V8P7M5-F1
#
_entry.id   AF-A0A2V8P7M5-F1
#
_cell.length_a   1.000
_cell.length_b   1.000
_cell.length_c   1.000
_cell.angle_alpha   90.00
_cell.angle_beta   90.00
_cell.angle_gamma   90.00
#
_symmetry.space_group_name_H-M   'P 1'
#
loop_
_entity.id
_entity.type
_entity.pdbx_description
1 polymer ?
#
loop_
_entity_poly.entity_id
_entity_poly.type
_entity_poly.pdbx_seq_one_letter_code
_entity_poly.pdbx_strand_id
1 'polypeptide(L)' 'MEVQLTPDQKAFIKHAIEFRGRFNHEEDALKEALSLWEERERQRVEFLASLNDASASLVRGEGRTITEQSMRELAEE' A
#
# COMPACT_ATOMS: atom_id res chain seq x y z
N MET A 1 -13.24 -14.79 -15.01
CA MET A 1 -12.30 -15.39 -14.05
C MET A 1 -13.13 -16.03 -12.97
N GLU A 2 -12.97 -17.33 -12.73
CA GLU A 2 -13.61 -17.98 -11.57
C GLU A 2 -12.65 -17.92 -10.38
N VAL A 3 -13.11 -17.36 -9.25
CA VAL A 3 -12.33 -17.23 -8.02
C VAL A 3 -12.94 -18.14 -6.97
N GLN A 4 -12.14 -19.07 -6.46
CA GLN A 4 -12.56 -19.95 -5.37
C GLN A 4 -12.22 -19.29 -4.03
N LEU A 5 -13.25 -18.75 -3.38
CA LEU A 5 -13.14 -18.16 -2.05
C LEU A 5 -12.95 -19.24 -0.98
N THR A 6 -12.15 -18.94 0.03
CA THR A 6 -12.02 -19.79 1.21
C THR A 6 -13.35 -19.83 1.99
N PRO A 7 -13.60 -20.88 2.79
CA PRO A 7 -14.80 -20.95 3.62
C PRO A 7 -15.00 -19.71 4.50
N ASP A 8 -13.92 -19.19 5.08
CA ASP A 8 -13.97 -18.00 5.92
C ASP A 8 -14.32 -16.74 5.13
N GLN A 9 -13.74 -16.55 3.94
CA GLN A 9 -14.09 -15.41 3.07
C GLN A 9 -15.58 -15.43 2.71
N LYS A 10 -16.11 -16.61 2.36
CA LYS A 10 -17.55 -16.77 2.10
C LYS A 10 -18.40 -16.42 3.32
N ALA A 11 -18.00 -16.86 4.52
CA ALA A 11 -18.72 -16.56 5.76
C ALA A 11 -18.75 -15.05 6.07
N PHE A 12 -17.62 -14.35 5.90
CA PHE A 12 -17.54 -12.90 6.11
C PHE A 12 -18.34 -12.11 5.06
N ILE A 13 -18.28 -12.50 3.79
CA ILE A 13 -19.05 -11.86 2.71
C ILE A 13 -20.55 -12.06 2.94
N LYS A 14 -20.97 -13.29 3.26
CA LYS A 14 -22.35 -13.60 3.63
C LYS A 14 -22.84 -12.73 4.79
N HIS A 15 -22.03 -12.58 5.84
CA HIS A 15 -22.38 -11.72 6.97
C HIS A 15 -22.53 -10.24 6.56
N ALA A 16 -21.67 -9.75 5.67
CA ALA A 16 -21.72 -8.39 5.16
C ALA A 16 -22.93 -8.11 4.25
N ILE A 17 -23.41 -9.13 3.52
CA ILE A 17 -24.64 -9.07 2.74
C ILE A 17 -25.87 -9.09 3.68
N GLU A 18 -25.97 -10.11 4.53
CA GLU A 18 -27.18 -10.41 5.29
C GLU A 18 -27.44 -9.45 6.46
N PHE A 19 -26.41 -9.06 7.20
CA PHE A 19 -26.59 -8.36 8.49
C PHE A 19 -26.19 -6.89 8.46
N ARG A 20 -25.36 -6.50 7.49
CA ARG A 20 -24.88 -5.12 7.36
C ARG A 20 -25.48 -4.39 6.16
N GLY A 21 -26.04 -5.11 5.19
CA GLY A 21 -26.45 -4.56 3.89
C GLY A 21 -25.32 -3.82 3.17
N ARG A 22 -24.06 -4.15 3.48
CA ARG A 22 -22.87 -3.48 2.94
C ARG A 22 -22.65 -3.85 1.47
N PHE A 23 -23.03 -5.07 1.11
CA PHE A 23 -22.94 -5.61 -0.23
C PHE A 23 -24.26 -6.25 -0.63
N ASN A 24 -24.57 -6.24 -1.93
CA ASN A 24 -25.75 -6.90 -2.45
C ASN A 24 -25.43 -8.31 -2.94
N HIS A 25 -24.19 -8.53 -3.41
CA HIS A 25 -23.72 -9.80 -3.95
C HIS A 25 -22.22 -10.01 -3.65
N GLU A 26 -21.72 -11.24 -3.81
CA GLU A 26 -20.33 -11.58 -3.47
C GLU A 26 -19.32 -10.82 -4.34
N GLU A 27 -19.68 -10.53 -5.59
CA GLU A 27 -18.83 -9.80 -6.53
C GLU A 27 -18.61 -8.33 -6.12
N ASP A 28 -19.49 -7.73 -5.31
CA ASP A 28 -19.25 -6.40 -4.75
C ASP A 28 -18.04 -6.41 -3.81
N ALA A 29 -17.97 -7.43 -2.95
CA ALA A 29 -16.85 -7.61 -2.03
C ALA A 29 -15.54 -7.90 -2.78
N LEU A 30 -15.61 -8.69 -3.86
CA LEU A 30 -14.45 -8.96 -4.72
C LEU A 30 -13.95 -7.68 -5.41
N LYS A 31 -14.86 -6.87 -5.96
CA LYS A 31 -14.49 -5.59 -6.60
C LYS A 31 -13.83 -4.66 -5.60
N GLU A 32 -14.39 -4.51 -4.40
CA GLU A 32 -13.78 -3.67 -3.37
C GLU A 32 -12.39 -4.20 -2.96
N ALA A 33 -12.25 -5.52 -2.75
CA ALA A 33 -10.97 -6.12 -2.42
C ALA A 33 -9.91 -5.87 -3.51
N LEU A 34 -10.29 -5.95 -4.78
CA LEU A 34 -9.40 -5.65 -5.91
C LEU A 34 -9.04 -4.17 -5.98
N SER A 35 -9.99 -3.25 -5.77
CA SER A 35 -9.70 -1.81 -5.72
C SER A 35 -8.72 -1.46 -4.59
N LEU A 36 -8.90 -2.05 -3.41
CA LEU A 36 -7.98 -1.86 -2.27
C LEU A 36 -6.60 -2.45 -2.55
N TRP A 37 -6.54 -3.59 -3.26
CA TRP A 37 -5.28 -4.18 -3.67
C TRP A 37 -4.58 -3.32 -4.73
N GLU A 38 -5.30 -2.80 -5.72
CA GLU A 38 -4.73 -1.95 -6.76
C GLU A 38 -4.09 -0.69 -6.16
N GLU A 39 -4.80 -0.01 -5.25
CA GLU A 39 -4.28 1.18 -4.60
C GLU A 39 -3.02 0.88 -3.79
N ARG A 40 -3.02 -0.25 -3.06
CA ARG A 40 -1.82 -0.71 -2.34
C ARG A 40 -0.67 -1.01 -3.29
N GLU A 41 -0.94 -1.62 -4.43
CA GLU A 41 0.09 -1.98 -5.41
C GLU A 41 0.68 -0.73 -6.07
N ARG A 42 -0.16 0.28 -6.36
CA ARG A 42 0.26 1.60 -6.83
C ARG A 42 1.22 2.27 -5.84
N GLN A 43 0.83 2.36 -4.57
CA GLN A 43 1.67 2.90 -3.51
C GLN A 43 2.96 2.11 -3.31
N ARG A 44 2.89 0.78 -3.42
CA ARG A 44 4.07 -0.10 -3.32
C ARG A 44 5.07 0.19 -4.43
N VAL A 45 4.61 0.36 -5.67
CA VAL A 45 5.49 0.67 -6.81
C VAL A 45 6.14 2.05 -6.64
N GLU A 46 5.38 3.06 -6.25
CA GLU A 46 5.90 4.41 -5.98
C GLU A 46 6.94 4.41 -4.85
N PHE A 47 6.67 3.66 -3.77
CA PHE A 47 7.60 3.51 -2.66
C PHE A 47 8.90 2.78 -3.07
N LEU A 48 8.79 1.72 -3.86
CA LEU A 48 9.98 1.02 -4.37
C LEU A 48 10.82 1.90 -5.30
N ALA A 49 10.17 2.72 -6.12
CA ALA A 49 10.86 3.71 -6.95
C ALA A 49 11.61 4.73 -6.10
N SER A 50 10.98 5.28 -5.05
CA SER A 50 11.65 6.24 -4.17
C SER A 50 12.85 5.66 -3.42
N LEU A 51 12.77 4.38 -3.00
CA LEU A 51 13.91 3.67 -2.40
C LEU A 51 15.05 3.46 -3.40
N ASN A 52 14.73 3.14 -4.64
CA ASN A 52 15.73 2.99 -5.70
C ASN A 52 16.43 4.33 -5.98
N ASP A 53 15.67 5.41 -6.07
CA ASP A 53 16.21 6.75 -6.31
C ASP A 53 17.09 7.24 -5.15
N ALA A 54 16.65 7.01 -3.91
CA ALA A 54 17.44 7.31 -2.71
C ALA A 54 18.76 6.49 -2.69
N SER A 55 18.70 5.21 -3.06
CA SER A 55 19.88 4.36 -3.14
C SER A 55 20.86 4.87 -4.22
N ALA A 56 20.35 5.28 -5.38
CA ALA A 56 21.16 5.86 -6.45
C ALA A 56 21.79 7.21 -6.06
N SER A 57 21.06 8.04 -5.30
CA SER A 57 21.54 9.30 -4.74
C SER A 57 22.75 9.11 -3.83
N LEU A 58 22.71 8.09 -2.95
CA LEU A 58 23.84 7.72 -2.10
C LEU A 58 25.06 7.29 -2.92
N VAL A 59 24.87 6.51 -3.98
CA VAL A 59 25.98 6.10 -4.88
C VAL A 59 26.59 7.30 -5.61
N ARG A 60 25.79 8.33 -5.93
CA ARG A 60 26.29 9.59 -6.52
C ARG A 60 26.99 10.51 -5.51
N GLY A 61 26.98 10.16 -4.22
CA GLY A 61 27.61 10.96 -3.17
C GLY A 61 26.78 12.17 -2.72
N GLU A 62 25.47 12.18 -3.04
CA GLU A 62 24.54 13.23 -2.60
C GLU A 62 24.11 13.09 -1.12
N GLY A 63 24.54 12.00 -0.47
CA GLY A 63 24.35 11.81 0.96
C GLY A 63 25.20 12.75 1.80
N ARG A 64 24.77 12.98 3.05
CA ARG A 64 25.51 13.77 4.04
C ARG A 64 25.83 12.95 5.28
N THR A 65 27.02 13.16 5.83
CA THR A 65 27.40 12.60 7.12
C THR A 65 26.56 13.22 8.21
N ILE A 66 25.92 12.40 9.05
CA ILE A 66 25.14 12.88 10.18
C ILE A 66 26.08 13.32 11.30
N THR A 67 26.16 14.63 11.50
CA THR A 67 26.81 15.30 12.64
C THR A 67 25.88 16.36 13.23
N GLU A 68 26.14 16.81 14.47
CA GLU A 68 25.34 17.87 15.11
C GLU A 68 25.33 19.15 14.26
N GLN A 69 26.51 19.60 13.80
CA GLN A 69 26.62 20.77 12.94
C GLN A 69 25.79 20.58 11.67
N SER A 70 25.93 19.44 11.01
CA SER A 70 25.14 19.19 9.81
C SER A 70 23.66 19.31 10.15
N MET A 71 23.14 18.65 11.20
CA MET A 71 21.71 18.60 11.49
C MET A 71 21.15 19.99 11.80
N ARG A 72 21.96 20.89 12.38
CA ARG A 72 21.63 22.31 12.51
C ARG A 72 21.53 22.99 11.15
N GLU A 73 22.49 22.79 10.25
CA GLU A 73 22.45 23.31 8.88
C GLU A 73 21.21 22.81 8.11
N LEU A 74 20.81 21.54 8.28
CA LEU A 74 19.60 20.99 7.64
C LEU A 74 18.31 21.65 8.14
N ALA A 75 18.25 21.99 9.43
CA ALA A 75 17.07 22.58 10.02
C ALA A 75 16.83 24.03 9.58
N GLU A 76 17.85 24.66 8.98
CA GLU A 76 17.80 26.03 8.46
C GLU A 76 17.48 26.09 6.94
N GLU A 77 17.48 24.95 6.25
CA GLU A 77 17.08 24.80 4.82
C GLU A 77 15.55 24.77 4.64
#